data_AF-A0A1I7S755-F1
#
_entry.id   AF-A0A1I7S755-F1
#
_cell.length_a   1.000
_cell.length_b   1.000
_cell.length_c   1.000
_cell.angle_alpha   90.00
_cell.angle_beta   90.00
_cell.angle_gamma   90.00
#
_symmetry.space_group_name_H-M   'P 1'
#
loop_
_entity.id
_entity.type
_entity.pdbx_description
1 polymer ?
#
loop_
_entity_poly.entity_id
_entity_poly.type
_entity_poly.pdbx_seq_one_letter_code
_entity_poly.pdbx_strand_id
1 'polypeptide(L)'
;MTNASDFYYSDKYEDEEFEYRHVHVPKEVVRLVPKNRLLSESEWRSLGIQQSPGWIHYMIHSPERHILLFRRPKTASKDSNIPAANKVGVH
;
A
#
# COMPACT_ATOMS: atom_id res chain seq x y z
N MET A 1 10.60 7.09 -26.31
CA MET A 1 9.59 7.56 -25.35
C MET A 1 9.02 6.32 -24.68
N THR A 2 9.60 5.88 -23.57
CA THR A 2 9.19 4.64 -22.88
C THR A 2 7.97 4.93 -22.00
N ASN A 3 6.88 4.22 -22.26
CA ASN A 3 5.57 4.39 -21.62
C ASN A 3 5.67 4.26 -20.10
N ALA A 4 5.70 5.39 -19.41
CA ALA A 4 5.48 5.45 -17.98
C ALA A 4 3.97 5.29 -17.73
N SER A 5 3.49 4.05 -17.56
CA SER A 5 2.34 3.66 -16.70
C SER A 5 1.66 2.36 -17.18
N ASP A 6 2.35 1.22 -17.05
CA ASP A 6 1.73 -0.11 -17.22
C ASP A 6 1.47 -0.80 -15.86
N PHE A 7 1.63 -0.06 -14.75
CA PHE A 7 1.27 -0.56 -13.43
C PHE A 7 -0.25 -0.57 -13.27
N TYR A 8 -0.80 -1.72 -12.91
CA TYR A 8 -2.20 -1.85 -12.56
C TYR A 8 -2.36 -2.03 -11.05
N TYR A 9 -3.28 -1.27 -10.46
CA TYR A 9 -3.59 -1.30 -9.03
C TYR A 9 -5.01 -1.84 -8.87
N SER A 10 -5.17 -2.93 -8.13
CA SER A 10 -6.49 -3.48 -7.83
C SER A 10 -7.29 -2.60 -6.87
N ASP A 11 -8.59 -2.87 -6.82
CA ASP A 11 -9.44 -2.38 -5.74
C ASP A 11 -8.93 -2.85 -4.38
N LYS A 12 -9.20 -2.03 -3.35
CA LYS A 12 -8.85 -2.41 -1.98
C LYS A 12 -9.90 -3.37 -1.45
N TYR A 13 -9.44 -4.34 -0.68
CA TYR A 13 -10.29 -5.20 0.14
C TYR A 13 -9.74 -5.18 1.56
N GLU A 14 -10.58 -5.42 2.55
CA GLU A 14 -10.18 -5.28 3.95
C GLU A 14 -10.78 -6.39 4.82
N ASP A 15 -10.07 -6.69 5.91
CA ASP A 15 -10.57 -7.47 7.03
C ASP A 15 -10.74 -6.56 8.27
N GLU A 16 -10.82 -7.16 9.45
CA GLU A 16 -10.96 -6.44 10.72
C GLU A 16 -9.71 -5.63 11.11
N GLU A 17 -8.52 -6.06 10.67
CA GLU A 17 -7.21 -5.52 11.10
C GLU A 17 -6.46 -4.78 9.98
N PHE A 18 -6.62 -5.19 8.71
CA PHE A 18 -5.81 -4.73 7.59
C PHE A 18 -6.65 -4.37 6.35
N GLU A 19 -6.16 -3.38 5.61
CA GLU A 19 -6.49 -3.16 4.20
C GLU A 19 -5.46 -3.88 3.32
N TYR A 20 -5.91 -4.42 2.19
CA TYR A 20 -5.12 -5.17 1.23
C TYR A 20 -5.33 -4.62 -0.19
N ARG A 21 -4.30 -4.79 -1.02
CA ARG A 21 -4.32 -4.51 -2.45
C ARG A 21 -3.18 -5.28 -3.10
N HIS A 22 -3.39 -5.68 -4.35
CA HIS A 22 -2.31 -6.18 -5.20
C HIS A 22 -1.99 -5.21 -6.34
N VAL A 23 -0.71 -5.15 -6.71
CA VAL A 23 -0.21 -4.34 -7.82
C VAL A 23 0.41 -5.25 -8.87
N HIS A 24 -0.08 -5.14 -10.10
CA HIS A 24 0.55 -5.77 -11.25
C HIS A 24 1.68 -4.88 -11.73
N VAL A 25 2.88 -5.45 -11.74
CA VAL A 25 4.10 -4.77 -12.18
C VAL A 25 4.46 -5.19 -13.61
N PRO A 26 4.96 -4.26 -14.44
CA PRO A 26 5.37 -4.58 -15.81
C PRO A 26 6.53 -5.59 -15.83
N LYS A 27 6.60 -6.41 -16.89
CA LYS A 27 7.62 -7.47 -17.03
C LYS A 27 9.05 -6.97 -16.86
N GLU A 28 9.33 -5.74 -17.27
CA GLU A 28 10.65 -5.11 -17.14
C GLU A 28 11.02 -4.85 -15.68
N VAL A 29 10.04 -4.43 -14.87
CA VAL A 29 10.20 -4.15 -13.44
C VAL A 29 10.27 -5.46 -12.64
N VAL A 30 9.52 -6.48 -13.03
CA VAL A 30 9.55 -7.82 -12.37
C VAL A 30 10.97 -8.38 -12.31
N ARG A 31 11.79 -8.15 -13.33
CA ARG A 31 13.17 -8.62 -13.39
C ARG A 31 14.06 -8.00 -12.31
N LEU A 32 13.69 -6.83 -11.80
CA LEU A 32 14.39 -6.11 -10.73
C LEU A 32 13.90 -6.53 -9.33
N VAL A 33 12.73 -7.18 -9.24
CA VAL A 33 12.17 -7.62 -7.96
C VAL A 33 12.96 -8.83 -7.43
N PRO A 34 13.45 -8.78 -6.17
CA PRO A 34 14.19 -9.87 -5.58
C PRO A 34 13.31 -11.11 -5.40
N LYS A 35 13.90 -12.29 -5.64
CA LYS A 35 13.11 -13.52 -5.73
C LYS A 35 12.77 -14.18 -4.39
N ASN A 36 13.57 -13.91 -3.36
CA ASN A 36 13.60 -14.67 -2.11
C ASN A 36 13.34 -13.78 -0.89
N ARG A 37 12.98 -12.51 -1.09
CA ARG A 37 12.71 -11.57 0.00
C ARG A 37 11.65 -10.55 -0.40
N LEU A 38 11.00 -9.99 0.61
CA LEU A 38 10.06 -8.88 0.46
C LEU A 38 10.79 -7.57 0.19
N LEU A 39 10.04 -6.59 -0.29
CA LEU A 39 10.51 -5.24 -0.60
C LEU A 39 10.14 -4.29 0.54
N SER A 40 11.08 -3.48 0.99
CA SER A 40 10.80 -2.35 1.87
C SER A 40 10.11 -1.20 1.12
N GLU A 41 9.54 -0.25 1.87
CA GLU A 41 8.86 0.93 1.30
C GLU A 41 9.71 1.70 0.30
N SER A 42 10.98 1.96 0.65
CA SER A 42 11.91 2.66 -0.23
C SER A 42 12.20 1.88 -1.52
N GLU A 43 12.27 0.56 -1.44
CA GLU A 43 12.62 -0.27 -2.60
C GLU A 43 11.46 -0.36 -3.59
N TRP A 44 10.24 -0.66 -3.13
CA TRP A 44 9.11 -0.72 -4.05
C TRP A 44 8.76 0.66 -4.63
N ARG A 45 9.01 1.76 -3.91
CA ARG A 45 8.90 3.12 -4.47
C ARG A 45 9.96 3.39 -5.53
N SER A 46 11.18 2.92 -5.32
CA SER A 46 12.28 3.08 -6.30
C SER A 46 12.02 2.30 -7.60
N LEU A 47 11.21 1.24 -7.54
CA LEU A 47 10.72 0.51 -8.73
C LEU A 47 9.61 1.26 -9.48
N GLY A 48 9.12 2.39 -8.96
CA GLY A 48 8.07 3.19 -9.58
C GLY A 48 6.65 2.91 -9.09
N ILE A 49 6.46 2.04 -8.09
CA ILE A 49 5.14 1.79 -7.49
C ILE A 49 4.76 3.00 -6.64
N GLN A 50 3.57 3.53 -6.87
CA GLN A 50 3.05 4.72 -6.19
C GLN A 50 1.77 4.38 -5.44
N GLN A 51 1.82 4.55 -4.12
CA GLN A 51 0.69 4.36 -3.22
C GLN A 51 0.89 5.22 -1.97
N SER A 52 -0.18 5.45 -1.22
CA SER A 52 -0.15 6.20 0.04
C SER A 52 0.86 5.59 1.04
N PRO A 53 1.27 6.33 2.09
CA PRO A 53 2.12 5.76 3.14
C PRO A 53 1.47 4.57 3.88
N GLY A 54 2.32 3.68 4.41
CA GLY A 54 1.92 2.61 5.34
C GLY A 54 1.66 1.23 4.70
N TRP A 55 1.79 1.11 3.39
CA TRP A 55 1.63 -0.18 2.70
C TRP A 55 2.91 -1.04 2.80
N ILE A 56 2.71 -2.30 3.16
CA ILE A 56 3.76 -3.28 3.43
C ILE A 56 3.63 -4.43 2.42
N HIS A 57 4.68 -4.71 1.65
CA HIS A 57 4.76 -5.93 0.84
C HIS A 57 4.90 -7.12 1.78
N TYR A 58 3.85 -7.92 1.95
CA TYR A 58 3.78 -8.91 3.04
C TYR A 58 3.96 -10.36 2.59
N MET A 59 3.80 -10.64 1.30
CA MET A 59 3.88 -12.00 0.77
C MET A 59 4.35 -12.00 -0.69
N ILE A 60 5.21 -12.97 -1.02
CA ILE A 60 5.65 -13.22 -2.40
C ILE A 60 4.72 -14.27 -3.01
N HIS A 61 4.04 -13.90 -4.09
CA HIS A 61 3.25 -14.84 -4.87
C HIS A 61 4.14 -15.56 -5.88
N SER A 62 4.54 -16.81 -5.57
CA SER A 62 5.51 -17.56 -6.37
C SER A 62 5.05 -17.86 -7.82
N PRO A 63 3.78 -18.27 -8.07
CA PRO A 63 3.27 -18.51 -9.41
C PRO A 63 3.21 -17.26 -10.29
N GLU A 64 2.76 -16.13 -9.74
CA GLU A 64 2.61 -14.88 -10.50
C GLU A 64 3.47 -13.77 -9.88
N ARG A 65 4.78 -13.85 -10.17
CA ARG A 65 5.81 -12.90 -9.72
C ARG A 65 5.53 -11.44 -10.06
N HIS A 66 4.70 -11.22 -11.07
CA HIS A 66 4.32 -9.89 -11.53
C HIS A 66 3.19 -9.28 -10.69
N ILE A 67 2.67 -10.01 -9.71
CA ILE A 67 1.68 -9.53 -8.75
C ILE A 67 2.38 -9.35 -7.40
N LEU A 68 2.43 -8.10 -6.93
CA LEU A 68 2.95 -7.77 -5.61
C LEU A 68 1.79 -7.53 -4.64
N LEU A 69 1.84 -8.21 -3.48
CA LEU A 69 0.78 -8.20 -2.48
C LEU A 69 1.12 -7.22 -1.36
N PHE A 70 0.26 -6.22 -1.16
CA PHE A 70 0.45 -5.22 -0.11
C PHE A 70 -0.67 -5.30 0.93
N ARG A 71 -0.32 -5.03 2.18
CA ARG A 71 -1.26 -4.79 3.27
C ARG A 71 -0.90 -3.53 4.05
N ARG A 72 -1.88 -2.86 4.63
CA ARG A 72 -1.70 -1.71 5.52
C ARG A 72 -2.58 -1.91 6.76
N PRO A 73 -2.07 -1.70 7.98
CA PRO A 73 -2.90 -1.73 9.18
C PRO A 73 -4.01 -0.69 9.06
N LYS A 74 -5.25 -1.08 9.36
CA LYS A 74 -6.31 -0.10 9.56
C LYS A 74 -5.91 0.71 10.78
N THR A 75 -5.87 2.04 10.65
CA THR A 75 -5.87 2.86 11.86
C THR A 75 -7.18 2.49 12.55
N ALA A 76 -7.11 1.69 13.62
CA ALA A 76 -8.25 1.49 14.49
C ALA A 76 -8.80 2.89 14.71
N SER A 77 -10.04 3.12 14.28
CA SER A 77 -10.72 4.36 14.60
C SER A 77 -10.76 4.35 16.12
N LYS A 78 -9.74 4.93 16.75
CA LYS A 78 -9.83 5.38 18.11
C LYS A 78 -10.92 6.42 18.02
N ASP A 79 -12.11 6.00 18.40
CA ASP A 79 -13.24 6.82 18.80
C ASP A 79 -12.77 8.26 18.97
N SER A 80 -13.15 9.10 18.01
CA SER A 80 -13.06 10.54 18.17
C SER A 80 -14.13 10.97 19.18
N ASN A 81 -14.07 10.44 20.40
CA ASN A 81 -14.70 11.04 21.57
C ASN A 81 -13.76 12.10 22.11
N ILE A 82 -13.54 13.14 21.29
CA ILE A 82 -13.15 14.43 21.84
C ILE A 82 -14.47 15.14 22.11
N PRO A 83 -14.94 15.25 23.37
CA PRO A 83 -16.03 16.16 23.65
C PRO A 83 -15.52 17.55 23.27
N ALA A 84 -16.18 18.17 22.29
CA ALA A 84 -15.90 19.53 21.87
C ALA A 84 -16.01 20.44 23.11
N ALA A 85 -14.86 20.79 23.69
CA ALA A 85 -14.79 21.70 24.82
C ALA A 85 -15.40 23.04 24.39
N ASN A 86 -16.49 23.38 25.08
CA ASN A 86 -17.29 24.59 24.99
C ASN A 86 -16.54 25.82 24.48
N LYS A 87 -17.00 26.37 23.35
CA LYS A 87 -16.84 27.81 23.06
C LYS A 87 -17.75 28.60 24.00
N VAL A 88 -17.24 28.97 25.16
CA VAL A 88 -17.86 30.01 25.99
C VAL A 88 -17.30 31.34 25.47
N GLY A 89 -18.03 31.97 24.55
CA GLY A 89 -17.83 33.38 24.24
C GLY A 89 -18.34 34.19 25.42
N VAL A 90 -17.46 34.95 26.06
CA VAL A 90 -17.83 35.97 27.04
C VAL A 90 -17.12 37.26 26.66
N HIS A 91 -17.94 38.21 26.21
CA HIS A 91 -17.83 39.68 26.18
C HIS A 91 -16.50 40.32 25.80
#